data_AF-A0A7T8JS91-F1
#
_entry.id   AF-A0A7T8JS91-F1
#
_cell.length_a   1.000
_cell.length_b   1.000
_cell.length_c   1.000
_cell.angle_alpha   90.00
_cell.angle_beta   90.00
_cell.angle_gamma   90.00
#
_symmetry.space_group_name_H-M   'P 1'
#
loop_
_entity.id
_entity.type
_entity.pdbx_description
1 polymer ?
#
loop_
_entity_poly.entity_id
_entity_poly.type
_entity_poly.pdbx_seq_one_letter_code
_entity_poly.pdbx_strand_id
1 'polypeptide(L)'
;PRTLGISFRGPAAPRVSSFLKHESLLEIPKAWDRLGLSECLSAFSEKEVLDENNPWFCSSCQKNQCATKTLTIWRAPDFLIIYLKRY
;
A
#
# COMPACT_ATOMS: atom_id res chain seq x y z
N PRO A 1 19.10 15.08 -1.19
CA PRO A 1 18.23 13.95 -1.61
C PRO A 1 16.75 14.32 -1.48
N ARG A 2 16.10 14.71 -2.59
CA ARG A 2 14.69 15.16 -2.58
C ARG A 2 13.78 13.93 -2.54
N THR A 3 13.21 13.65 -1.38
CA THR A 3 12.19 12.61 -1.20
C THR A 3 10.92 13.02 -1.95
N LEU A 4 10.51 12.24 -2.93
CA LEU A 4 9.20 12.38 -3.57
C LEU A 4 8.19 11.63 -2.71
N GLY A 5 7.52 12.36 -1.81
CA GLY A 5 6.38 11.85 -1.06
C GLY A 5 5.16 11.75 -1.96
N ILE A 6 4.44 10.62 -1.88
CA ILE A 6 3.11 10.52 -2.48
C ILE A 6 2.16 11.36 -1.60
N SER A 7 1.84 12.56 -2.05
CA SER A 7 0.77 13.36 -1.46
C SER A 7 -0.53 12.96 -2.12
N PHE A 8 -1.36 12.19 -1.41
CA PHE A 8 -2.74 11.97 -1.79
C PHE A 8 -3.53 13.27 -1.53
N ARG A 9 -3.71 14.10 -2.56
CA ARG A 9 -4.79 15.09 -2.53
C ARG A 9 -6.11 14.31 -2.47
N GLY A 10 -6.96 14.62 -1.50
CA GLY A 10 -8.31 14.08 -1.41
C GLY A 10 -9.05 14.23 -2.76
N PRO A 11 -9.94 13.30 -3.12
CA PRO A 11 -10.40 13.19 -4.49
C PRO A 11 -11.20 14.44 -4.92
N ALA A 12 -10.79 15.07 -6.02
CA ALA A 12 -11.78 15.56 -6.96
C ALA A 12 -12.43 14.30 -7.53
N ALA A 13 -13.65 13.98 -7.08
CA ALA A 13 -14.34 12.76 -7.43
C ALA A 13 -14.32 12.57 -8.96
N PRO A 14 -13.75 11.47 -9.48
CA PRO A 14 -13.84 11.19 -10.90
C PRO A 14 -15.32 10.96 -11.23
N ARG A 15 -15.81 11.60 -12.30
CA ARG A 15 -17.09 11.24 -12.94
C ARG A 15 -16.91 9.88 -13.62
N VAL A 16 -16.80 8.81 -12.83
CA VAL A 16 -16.96 7.46 -13.34
C VAL A 16 -18.46 7.24 -13.48
N SER A 17 -18.95 7.24 -14.70
CA SER A 17 -20.34 6.93 -15.02
C SER A 17 -20.67 5.52 -14.53
N SER A 18 -21.60 5.46 -13.57
CA SER A 18 -22.28 4.28 -13.04
C SER A 18 -21.38 3.13 -12.60
N PHE A 19 -21.00 3.13 -11.31
CA PHE A 19 -20.80 1.88 -10.62
C PHE A 19 -22.09 1.06 -10.72
N LEU A 20 -22.06 -0.08 -11.40
CA LEU A 20 -23.12 -1.09 -11.28
C LEU A 20 -23.12 -1.54 -9.82
N LYS A 21 -24.08 -1.03 -9.04
CA LYS A 21 -24.33 -1.49 -7.67
C LYS A 21 -24.89 -2.90 -7.77
N HIS A 22 -24.01 -3.88 -7.80
CA HIS A 22 -24.39 -5.29 -7.74
C HIS A 22 -25.06 -5.57 -6.39
N GLU A 23 -26.05 -6.46 -6.37
CA GLU A 23 -26.85 -6.81 -5.19
C GLU A 23 -25.99 -7.23 -3.98
N SER A 24 -24.88 -7.92 -4.23
CA SER A 24 -23.88 -8.29 -3.20
C SER A 24 -23.22 -7.11 -2.47
N LEU A 25 -23.37 -5.87 -2.94
CA LEU A 25 -22.88 -4.66 -2.27
C LEU A 25 -23.93 -4.03 -1.34
N LEU A 26 -25.19 -4.47 -1.40
CA LEU A 26 -26.29 -3.93 -0.60
C LEU A 26 -26.37 -4.55 0.80
N GLU A 27 -25.79 -5.73 0.98
CA GLU A 27 -25.82 -6.49 2.24
C GLU A 27 -24.62 -6.22 3.16
N ILE A 28 -23.66 -5.38 2.76
CA ILE A 28 -22.46 -5.12 3.57
C ILE A 28 -22.89 -4.39 4.85
N PRO A 29 -22.70 -4.99 6.05
CA PRO A 29 -23.07 -4.34 7.32
C PRO A 29 -22.39 -2.97 7.41
N LYS A 30 -23.18 -1.92 7.66
CA LYS A 30 -22.69 -0.53 7.74
C LYS A 30 -21.70 -0.27 8.89
N ALA A 31 -21.46 -1.26 9.75
CA ALA A 31 -20.78 -1.14 11.04
C ALA A 31 -19.38 -1.77 11.10
N TRP A 32 -18.77 -2.12 9.97
CA TRP A 32 -17.32 -2.37 9.96
C TRP A 32 -16.63 -1.01 9.88
N ASP A 33 -15.67 -0.75 10.77
CA ASP A 33 -14.75 0.37 10.59
C ASP A 33 -14.14 0.21 9.20
N ARG A 34 -14.56 1.07 8.27
CA ARG A 34 -14.33 0.86 6.84
C ARG A 34 -12.87 1.15 6.55
N LEU A 35 -12.03 0.11 6.57
CA LEU A 35 -10.65 0.19 6.08
C LEU A 35 -10.67 0.48 4.58
N GLY A 36 -10.18 1.66 4.18
CA GLY A 36 -10.05 2.03 2.78
C GLY A 36 -8.78 1.46 2.14
N LEU A 37 -8.75 1.48 0.82
CA LEU A 37 -7.57 1.07 0.04
C LEU A 37 -6.38 2.03 0.29
N SER A 38 -6.67 3.30 0.54
CA SER A 38 -5.68 4.31 0.93
C SER A 38 -4.87 3.90 2.16
N GLU A 39 -5.54 3.37 3.17
CA GLU A 39 -4.96 2.89 4.41
C GLU A 39 -4.09 1.67 4.13
N CYS A 40 -4.56 0.72 3.31
CA CYS A 40 -3.76 -0.42 2.87
C CYS A 40 -2.47 -0.01 2.13
N LEU A 41 -2.56 0.95 1.21
CA LEU A 41 -1.40 1.44 0.46
C LEU A 41 -0.42 2.23 1.34
N SER A 42 -0.96 2.93 2.34
CA SER A 42 -0.16 3.64 3.33
C SER A 42 0.62 2.67 4.21
N ALA A 43 -0.06 1.63 4.73
CA ALA A 43 0.56 0.56 5.49
C ALA A 43 1.59 -0.22 4.64
N PHE A 44 1.31 -0.47 3.36
CA PHE A 44 2.25 -1.13 2.45
C PHE A 44 3.55 -0.33 2.23
N SER A 45 3.46 1.00 2.29
CA SER A 45 4.61 1.89 2.09
C SER A 45 5.26 2.31 3.42
N GLU A 46 4.79 1.77 4.55
CA GLU A 46 5.36 2.06 5.85
C GLU A 46 6.77 1.49 5.97
N LYS A 47 7.56 2.11 6.83
CA LYS A 47 8.93 1.70 7.10
C LYS A 47 8.92 0.44 7.96
N GLU A 48 9.44 -0.66 7.43
CA GLU A 48 9.56 -1.94 8.15
C GLU A 48 11.02 -2.19 8.58
N VAL A 49 11.20 -2.80 9.76
CA VAL A 49 12.51 -3.25 10.24
C VAL A 49 12.72 -4.71 9.81
N LEU A 50 13.81 -4.94 9.09
CA LEU A 50 14.35 -6.26 8.80
C LEU A 50 15.15 -6.70 10.03
N ASP A 51 14.59 -7.62 10.80
CA ASP A 51 15.13 -8.07 12.09
C ASP A 51 16.12 -9.24 11.94
N GLU A 52 16.50 -9.85 13.06
CA GLU A 52 17.45 -10.96 13.10
C GLU A 52 16.95 -12.22 12.38
N ASN A 53 15.63 -12.41 12.27
CA ASN A 53 15.01 -13.55 11.58
C ASN A 53 14.86 -13.30 10.07
N ASN A 54 14.91 -12.04 9.63
CA ASN A 54 14.84 -11.64 8.23
C ASN A 54 15.90 -10.56 7.89
N PRO A 55 17.20 -10.89 7.98
CA PRO A 55 18.26 -9.89 7.84
C PRO A 55 18.54 -9.51 6.38
N TRP A 56 19.10 -8.31 6.19
CA TRP A 56 19.57 -7.83 4.90
C TRP A 56 21.09 -8.04 4.75
N PHE A 57 21.54 -8.51 3.59
CA PHE A 57 22.96 -8.61 3.29
C PHE A 57 23.56 -7.24 2.93
N CYS A 58 24.41 -6.71 3.80
CA CYS A 58 25.10 -5.45 3.55
C CYS A 58 26.36 -5.67 2.71
N SER A 59 26.39 -5.17 1.47
CA SER A 59 27.55 -5.26 0.57
C SER A 59 28.79 -4.50 1.05
N SER A 60 28.62 -3.49 1.92
CA SER A 60 29.76 -2.77 2.53
C SER A 60 30.36 -3.55 3.69
N CYS A 61 29.52 -4.14 4.55
CA CYS A 61 29.97 -4.92 5.71
C CYS A 61 30.28 -6.39 5.38
N GLN A 62 29.88 -6.86 4.19
CA GLN A 62 29.98 -8.25 3.74
C GLN A 62 29.34 -9.26 4.71
N LYS A 63 28.23 -8.88 5.35
CA LYS A 63 27.49 -9.73 6.30
C LYS A 63 26.01 -9.35 6.40
N ASN A 64 25.21 -10.29 6.90
CA ASN A 64 23.80 -10.10 7.22
C ASN A 64 23.63 -9.20 8.44
N GLN A 65 22.75 -8.20 8.34
CA GLN A 65 22.50 -7.19 9.37
C GLN A 65 21.01 -6.84 9.39
N CYS A 66 20.53 -6.40 10.55
CA CYS A 66 19.25 -5.73 10.62
C CYS A 66 19.29 -4.43 9.79
N ALA A 67 18.19 -4.15 9.11
CA ALA A 67 18.10 -2.98 8.24
C ALA A 67 16.70 -2.39 8.31
N THR A 68 16.52 -1.24 7.68
CA THR A 68 15.19 -0.66 7.53
C THR A 68 14.83 -0.57 6.06
N LYS A 69 13.68 -1.09 5.70
CA LYS A 69 13.17 -1.15 4.33
C LYS A 69 11.92 -0.30 4.21
N THR A 70 11.80 0.40 3.10
CA THR A 70 10.63 1.21 2.77
C THR A 70 10.31 0.96 1.31
N LEU A 71 9.07 0.52 1.04
CA LEU A 71 8.58 0.32 -0.31
C LEU A 71 7.88 1.60 -0.78
N THR A 72 8.11 1.97 -2.03
CA THR A 72 7.44 3.13 -2.65
C THR A 72 7.06 2.80 -4.08
N ILE A 73 5.92 3.33 -4.51
CA ILE A 73 5.48 3.26 -5.90
C ILE A 73 6.02 4.50 -6.60
N TRP A 74 7.04 4.33 -7.44
CA TRP A 74 7.66 5.45 -8.15
C TRP A 74 6.75 6.02 -9.24
N ARG A 75 6.11 5.14 -10.03
CA ARG A 75 5.14 5.47 -11.08
C ARG A 75 4.10 4.36 -11.18
N ALA A 76 2.84 4.73 -11.38
CA ALA A 76 1.78 3.76 -11.63
C ALA A 76 1.82 3.27 -13.09
N PRO A 77 1.60 1.96 -13.35
CA PRO A 77 1.46 1.42 -14.70
C PRO A 77 0.06 1.73 -15.28
N ASP A 78 -0.11 1.52 -16.59
CA ASP A 78 -1.42 1.67 -17.26
C ASP A 78 -2.47 0.67 -16.73
N PHE A 79 -2.01 -0.49 -16.26
CA PHE A 79 -2.84 -1.50 -15.62
C PHE A 79 -2.28 -1.84 -14.24
N LEU A 80 -2.96 -1.40 -13.19
CA LEU A 80 -2.60 -1.67 -11.80
C LEU A 80 -3.45 -2.82 -11.24
N ILE A 81 -2.80 -3.94 -10.93
CA ILE A 81 -3.43 -5.07 -10.25
C ILE A 81 -3.09 -4.98 -8.76
N ILE A 82 -4.12 -4.92 -7.92
CA ILE A 82 -3.96 -4.85 -6.46
C ILE A 82 -4.36 -6.20 -5.86
N TYR A 83 -3.39 -6.88 -5.25
CA TYR A 83 -3.63 -8.09 -4.48
C TYR A 83 -3.73 -7.75 -2.99
N LEU A 84 -4.89 -8.04 -2.39
CA LEU A 84 -5.09 -7.84 -0.96
C LEU A 84 -4.56 -9.07 -0.20
N LYS A 85 -3.49 -8.89 0.57
CA LYS A 85 -2.92 -9.94 1.42
C LYS A 85 -3.83 -10.17 2.64
N ARG A 86 -4.77 -11.10 2.53
CA ARG A 86 -5.72 -11.46 3.62
C ARG A 86 -5.25 -12.65 4.46
N TYR A 87 -4.16 -13.31 4.05
CA TYR A 87 -3.49 -14.41 4.73
C TYR A 87 -1.98 -14.30 4.48
#